data_AF-A0A920VLG4-F1
#
_entry.id   AF-A0A920VLG4-F1
#
_cell.length_a   1.000
_cell.length_b   1.000
_cell.length_c   1.000
_cell.angle_alpha   90.00
_cell.angle_beta   90.00
_cell.angle_gamma   90.00
#
_symmetry.space_group_name_H-M   'P 1'
#
loop_
_entity.id
_entity.type
_entity.pdbx_description
1 polymer ?
#
loop_
_entity_poly.entity_id
_entity_poly.type
_entity_poly.pdbx_seq_one_letter_code
_entity_poly.pdbx_strand_id
1 'polypeptide(L)'
;MSSQPTLWAGACGFLAVVFFASLAVRAAAADSTPGQARSLSDSAGAGNFMAVTANGHATRAAFGVLAAGGTAVDASIAAQLVLNLVEPQSSGLGGGAFMLYYQAADRTLFTLDGRETAPAAAGPAHFLNADGTPLKWREAVVGGRAVGVPGTLHLLYTAHRRFGNYPWSSLFGPAIALAEEGFKVSPRLAGAIASASDRGLRRFTPTRRYFFTEDGDPLPAGHHLKNPAFARTLRQIPDQGIGPFYSGEIGSRIVDTVRSETDSPGVITHRTWRTTGLSSVSPSVSPIVATRCAGWVRRVPEA
;
A
#
# COMPACT_ATOMS: atom_id res chain seq x y z
N MET A 1 31.77 10.86 83.33
CA MET A 1 33.00 10.19 83.78
C MET A 1 33.20 9.01 82.84
N SER A 2 34.12 9.16 81.86
CA SER A 2 35.35 8.33 81.75
C SER A 2 35.02 6.84 81.63
N SER A 3 35.36 6.12 80.56
CA SER A 3 36.68 6.03 79.95
C SER A 3 36.68 5.07 78.73
N GLN A 4 37.52 5.37 77.75
CA GLN A 4 38.21 4.43 76.83
C GLN A 4 38.97 3.33 77.62
N PRO A 5 39.67 2.30 77.06
CA PRO A 5 40.11 2.07 75.66
C PRO A 5 39.89 0.58 75.21
N THR A 6 40.15 0.13 73.99
CA THR A 6 41.48 -0.29 73.46
C THR A 6 41.31 -0.92 72.07
N LEU A 7 42.46 -0.99 71.41
CA LEU A 7 42.76 -1.16 70.00
C LEU A 7 43.19 -2.61 69.66
N TRP A 8 42.95 -3.01 68.41
CA TRP A 8 43.81 -3.84 67.50
C TRP A 8 43.47 -5.29 67.10
N ALA A 9 43.90 -5.53 65.84
CA ALA A 9 43.94 -6.73 65.00
C ALA A 9 42.61 -7.09 64.30
N GLY A 10 42.48 -7.12 62.97
CA GLY A 10 43.46 -7.19 61.88
C GLY A 10 43.04 -8.33 60.95
N ALA A 11 42.69 -8.05 59.69
CA ALA A 11 42.72 -8.96 58.53
C ALA A 11 42.16 -8.18 57.32
N CYS A 12 43.05 -7.71 56.43
CA CYS A 12 43.40 -8.37 55.17
C CYS A 12 42.19 -8.56 54.24
N GLY A 13 42.17 -7.72 53.20
CA GLY A 13 41.13 -7.68 52.20
C GLY A 13 41.06 -8.92 51.32
N PHE A 14 39.84 -9.18 50.86
CA PHE A 14 39.59 -9.90 49.63
C PHE A 14 38.62 -9.05 48.81
N LEU A 15 39.16 -8.42 47.77
CA LEU A 15 38.40 -7.80 46.70
C LEU A 15 37.75 -8.95 45.91
N ALA A 16 36.48 -9.24 46.18
CA ALA A 16 35.71 -10.17 45.36
C ALA A 16 35.45 -9.52 43.99
N VAL A 17 36.23 -9.93 42.99
CA VAL A 17 35.95 -9.65 41.58
C VAL A 17 34.66 -10.39 41.23
N VAL A 18 33.55 -9.66 41.18
CA VAL A 18 32.29 -10.18 40.63
C VAL A 18 32.47 -10.27 39.11
N PHE A 19 32.72 -11.49 38.62
CA PHE A 19 32.63 -11.81 37.21
C PHE A 19 31.15 -11.76 36.80
N PHE A 20 30.69 -10.63 36.27
CA PHE A 20 29.45 -10.58 35.50
C PHE A 20 29.71 -11.29 34.17
N ALA A 21 29.35 -12.57 34.09
CA ALA A 21 29.21 -13.25 32.82
C ALA A 21 28.01 -12.63 32.08
N SER A 22 28.28 -11.68 31.20
CA SER A 22 27.29 -11.15 30.26
C SER A 22 26.84 -12.28 29.35
N LEU A 23 25.69 -12.88 29.66
CA LEU A 23 24.98 -13.76 28.74
C LEU A 23 24.45 -12.89 27.60
N ALA A 24 25.27 -12.65 26.58
CA ALA A 24 24.83 -12.03 25.35
C ALA A 24 23.89 -13.02 24.65
N VAL A 25 22.59 -12.87 24.88
CA VAL A 25 21.57 -13.46 24.02
C VAL A 25 21.76 -12.82 22.65
N ARG A 26 22.52 -13.50 21.78
CA ARG A 26 22.49 -13.26 20.34
C ARG A 26 21.07 -13.59 19.91
N ALA A 27 20.24 -12.55 19.76
CA ALA A 27 19.07 -12.66 18.91
C ALA A 27 19.60 -13.14 17.55
N ALA A 28 19.28 -14.38 17.19
CA ALA A 28 19.42 -14.84 15.82
C ALA A 28 18.49 -13.95 14.99
N ALA A 29 19.04 -12.86 14.45
CA ALA A 29 18.43 -12.19 13.32
C ALA A 29 18.28 -13.28 12.27
N ALA A 30 17.04 -13.68 12.00
CA ALA A 30 16.75 -14.46 10.82
C ALA A 30 17.30 -13.66 9.65
N ASP A 31 18.35 -14.16 9.02
CA ASP A 31 18.86 -13.67 7.74
C ASP A 31 17.73 -13.85 6.72
N SER A 32 16.80 -12.90 6.69
CA SER A 32 15.97 -12.68 5.52
C SER A 32 16.93 -12.16 4.47
N THR A 33 17.48 -13.08 3.66
CA THR A 33 18.26 -12.74 2.49
C THR A 33 17.48 -11.66 1.74
N PRO A 34 18.02 -10.43 1.58
CA PRO A 34 17.39 -9.45 0.72
C PRO A 34 17.19 -10.12 -0.63
N GLY A 35 15.93 -10.24 -1.07
CA GLY A 35 15.61 -10.88 -2.35
C GLY A 35 16.57 -10.31 -3.39
N GLN A 36 17.34 -11.20 -4.05
CA GLN A 36 18.36 -10.83 -5.02
C GLN A 36 17.87 -9.61 -5.80
N ALA A 37 18.56 -8.48 -5.62
CA ALA A 37 18.38 -7.33 -6.47
C ALA A 37 18.67 -7.83 -7.87
N ARG A 38 17.60 -8.12 -8.63
CA ARG A 38 17.70 -8.58 -10.00
C ARG A 38 18.47 -7.48 -10.70
N SER A 39 19.63 -7.84 -11.27
CA SER A 39 20.42 -6.97 -12.12
C SER A 39 19.48 -6.16 -13.00
N LEU A 40 19.49 -4.83 -12.82
CA LEU A 40 18.74 -3.89 -13.63
C LEU A 40 19.37 -3.84 -15.02
N SER A 41 19.37 -4.94 -15.78
CA SER A 41 19.83 -4.90 -17.18
C SER A 41 18.83 -4.20 -18.10
N ASP A 42 17.60 -4.00 -17.64
CA ASP A 42 16.52 -3.33 -18.37
C ASP A 42 16.13 -1.98 -17.73
N SER A 43 16.98 -1.38 -16.89
CA SER A 43 16.82 0.06 -16.64
C SER A 43 17.11 0.76 -17.96
N ALA A 44 16.05 1.13 -18.68
CA ALA A 44 16.09 1.95 -19.87
C ALA A 44 16.59 3.36 -19.50
N GLY A 45 17.86 3.45 -19.12
CA GLY A 45 18.62 4.67 -18.93
C GLY A 45 19.08 5.15 -20.29
N ALA A 46 18.15 5.56 -21.14
CA ALA A 46 18.44 6.25 -22.39
C ALA A 46 17.32 7.27 -22.64
N GLY A 47 17.38 8.39 -21.92
CA GLY A 47 16.44 9.50 -22.03
C GLY A 47 16.57 10.51 -20.87
N ASN A 48 15.98 11.70 -21.01
CA ASN A 48 15.93 12.75 -19.98
C ASN A 48 14.96 12.42 -18.81
N PHE A 49 14.52 11.17 -18.68
CA PHE A 49 13.49 10.74 -17.74
C PHE A 49 13.73 9.31 -17.28
N MET A 50 13.13 8.95 -16.14
CA MET A 50 13.25 7.62 -15.52
C MET A 50 11.91 7.24 -14.90
N ALA A 51 11.54 5.97 -15.02
CA ALA A 51 10.43 5.37 -14.30
C ALA A 51 10.90 4.05 -13.68
N VAL A 52 10.57 3.83 -12.40
CA VAL A 52 10.94 2.61 -11.67
C VAL A 52 9.74 2.16 -10.85
N THR A 53 9.36 0.89 -10.99
CA THR A 53 8.34 0.25 -10.16
C THR A 53 8.78 -1.18 -9.80
N ALA A 54 8.09 -1.82 -8.86
CA ALA A 54 8.39 -3.20 -8.47
C ALA A 54 8.02 -4.26 -9.54
N ASN A 55 7.33 -3.85 -10.62
CA ASN A 55 6.89 -4.75 -11.68
C ASN A 55 7.17 -4.17 -13.09
N GLY A 56 7.86 -4.94 -13.92
CA GLY A 56 8.26 -4.52 -15.27
C GLY A 56 7.09 -4.08 -16.18
N HIS A 57 5.88 -4.64 -16.03
CA HIS A 57 4.72 -4.17 -16.79
C HIS A 57 4.33 -2.73 -16.41
N ALA A 58 4.34 -2.42 -15.13
CA ALA A 58 4.02 -1.08 -14.65
C ALA A 58 5.13 -0.07 -14.98
N THR A 59 6.40 -0.50 -14.92
CA THR A 59 7.53 0.33 -15.36
C THR A 59 7.41 0.67 -16.85
N ARG A 60 7.08 -0.31 -17.70
CA ARG A 60 6.86 -0.07 -19.14
C ARG A 60 5.69 0.87 -19.40
N ALA A 61 4.59 0.74 -18.67
CA ALA A 61 3.44 1.64 -18.82
C ALA A 61 3.80 3.09 -18.46
N ALA A 62 4.47 3.31 -17.32
CA ALA A 62 4.96 4.64 -16.94
C ALA A 62 5.98 5.20 -17.95
N PHE A 63 6.95 4.38 -18.37
CA PHE A 63 7.94 4.79 -19.36
C PHE A 63 7.28 5.20 -20.68
N GLY A 64 6.29 4.45 -21.16
CA GLY A 64 5.55 4.78 -22.38
C GLY A 64 4.85 6.14 -22.29
N VAL A 65 4.26 6.48 -21.15
CA VAL A 65 3.65 7.80 -20.91
C VAL A 65 4.70 8.91 -20.90
N LEU A 66 5.84 8.72 -20.23
CA LEU A 66 6.93 9.70 -20.24
C LEU A 66 7.51 9.91 -21.65
N ALA A 67 7.72 8.82 -22.38
CA ALA A 67 8.21 8.86 -23.76
C ALA A 67 7.24 9.57 -24.72
N ALA A 68 5.94 9.53 -24.42
CA ALA A 68 4.89 10.26 -25.14
C ALA A 68 4.73 11.73 -24.68
N GLY A 69 5.60 12.24 -23.81
CA GLY A 69 5.56 13.63 -23.32
C GLY A 69 4.62 13.87 -22.14
N GLY A 70 4.10 12.80 -21.52
CA GLY A 70 3.33 12.89 -20.28
C GLY A 70 4.19 13.34 -19.09
N THR A 71 3.55 13.91 -18.07
CA THR A 71 4.24 14.27 -16.83
C THR A 71 4.60 13.05 -15.97
N ALA A 72 5.43 13.25 -14.93
CA ALA A 72 5.67 12.24 -13.90
C ALA A 72 4.37 11.82 -13.18
N VAL A 73 3.40 12.72 -13.05
CA VAL A 73 2.08 12.39 -12.47
C VAL A 73 1.31 11.48 -13.42
N ASP A 74 1.23 11.80 -14.71
CA ASP A 74 0.58 10.96 -15.72
C ASP A 74 1.19 9.56 -15.75
N ALA A 75 2.52 9.47 -15.75
CA ALA A 75 3.25 8.21 -15.73
C ALA A 75 2.97 7.39 -14.47
N SER A 76 2.90 8.04 -13.29
CA SER A 76 2.57 7.38 -12.02
C SER A 76 1.16 6.77 -12.01
N ILE A 77 0.20 7.43 -12.66
CA ILE A 77 -1.18 6.94 -12.78
C ILE A 77 -1.23 5.67 -13.63
N ALA A 78 -0.59 5.68 -14.80
CA ALA A 78 -0.51 4.50 -15.66
C ALA A 78 0.19 3.32 -14.94
N ALA A 79 1.28 3.59 -14.22
CA ALA A 79 1.93 2.59 -13.39
C ALA A 79 0.99 2.02 -12.31
N GLN A 80 0.29 2.88 -11.56
CA GLN A 80 -0.58 2.43 -10.46
C GLN A 80 -1.78 1.61 -10.97
N LEU A 81 -2.34 1.96 -12.13
CA LEU A 81 -3.42 1.17 -12.75
C LEU A 81 -2.93 -0.21 -13.18
N VAL A 82 -1.70 -0.31 -13.72
CA VAL A 82 -1.11 -1.62 -14.04
C VAL A 82 -0.75 -2.40 -12.78
N LEU A 83 -0.17 -1.76 -11.75
CA LEU A 83 0.15 -2.42 -10.47
C LEU A 83 -1.07 -3.01 -9.78
N ASN A 84 -2.23 -2.36 -9.88
CA ASN A 84 -3.50 -2.90 -9.38
C ASN A 84 -3.84 -4.28 -9.99
N LEU A 85 -3.40 -4.54 -11.22
CA LEU A 85 -3.60 -5.82 -11.90
C LEU A 85 -2.46 -6.83 -11.63
N VAL A 86 -1.21 -6.40 -11.79
CA VAL A 86 -0.04 -7.31 -11.83
C VAL A 86 0.65 -7.49 -10.48
N GLU A 87 0.33 -6.65 -9.50
CA GLU A 87 0.78 -6.72 -8.12
C GLU A 87 -0.37 -6.43 -7.11
N PRO A 88 -1.52 -7.13 -7.25
CA PRO A 88 -2.77 -6.81 -6.54
C PRO A 88 -2.70 -6.99 -5.02
N GLN A 89 -1.70 -7.74 -4.53
CA GLN A 89 -1.46 -7.94 -3.11
C GLN A 89 -0.85 -6.71 -2.42
N SER A 90 -0.38 -5.72 -3.18
CA SER A 90 0.43 -4.61 -2.66
C SER A 90 -0.26 -3.25 -2.77
N SER A 91 -0.94 -2.95 -3.88
CA SER A 91 -1.67 -1.70 -4.04
C SER A 91 -2.81 -1.84 -5.05
N GLY A 92 -3.72 -0.85 -5.07
CA GLY A 92 -4.79 -0.81 -6.04
C GLY A 92 -5.83 0.26 -5.73
N LEU A 93 -6.83 0.39 -6.61
CA LEU A 93 -7.92 1.35 -6.44
C LEU A 93 -8.79 1.07 -5.21
N GLY A 94 -8.73 -0.15 -4.67
CA GLY A 94 -9.44 -0.56 -3.45
C GLY A 94 -8.75 -0.20 -2.13
N GLY A 95 -7.60 0.49 -2.16
CA GLY A 95 -6.87 0.92 -0.98
C GLY A 95 -6.64 2.43 -0.90
N GLY A 96 -5.52 2.81 -0.29
CA GLY A 96 -5.09 4.20 -0.14
C GLY A 96 -3.66 4.43 -0.63
N ALA A 97 -3.28 5.69 -0.75
CA ALA A 97 -1.96 6.09 -1.21
C ALA A 97 -1.53 7.44 -0.61
N PHE A 98 -0.23 7.69 -0.64
CA PHE A 98 0.34 9.01 -0.47
C PHE A 98 1.18 9.34 -1.70
N MET A 99 1.14 10.59 -2.16
CA MET A 99 1.98 11.07 -3.25
C MET A 99 2.80 12.26 -2.79
N LEU A 100 4.10 12.20 -3.03
CA LEU A 100 5.02 13.32 -2.93
C LEU A 100 5.37 13.77 -4.34
N TYR A 101 5.05 15.01 -4.67
CA TYR A 101 5.27 15.55 -6.01
C TYR A 101 6.06 16.86 -5.94
N TYR A 102 7.28 16.83 -6.48
CA TYR A 102 8.11 18.02 -6.61
C TYR A 102 7.84 18.69 -7.95
N GLN A 103 7.26 19.88 -7.92
CA GLN A 103 7.04 20.70 -9.11
C GLN A 103 8.26 21.61 -9.31
N ALA A 104 8.98 21.40 -10.42
CA ALA A 104 10.22 22.12 -10.67
C ALA A 104 10.02 23.60 -11.02
N ALA A 105 8.88 23.93 -11.65
CA ALA A 105 8.57 25.28 -12.13
C ALA A 105 8.50 26.31 -10.99
N ASP A 106 7.90 25.93 -9.87
CA ASP A 106 7.74 26.76 -8.67
C ASP A 106 8.65 26.30 -7.51
N ARG A 107 9.39 25.21 -7.70
CA ARG A 107 10.26 24.57 -6.69
C ARG A 107 9.47 24.16 -5.44
N THR A 108 8.21 23.81 -5.61
CA THR A 108 7.30 23.42 -4.53
C THR A 108 7.22 21.91 -4.41
N LEU A 109 7.19 21.41 -3.18
CA LEU A 109 6.90 20.02 -2.88
C LEU A 109 5.46 19.90 -2.37
N PHE A 110 4.63 19.21 -3.15
CA PHE A 110 3.26 18.91 -2.79
C PHE A 110 3.16 17.53 -2.16
N THR A 111 2.25 17.41 -1.21
CA THR A 111 1.83 16.13 -0.64
C THR A 111 0.36 15.92 -0.92
N LEU A 112 -0.01 14.72 -1.34
CA LEU A 112 -1.40 14.31 -1.44
C LEU A 112 -1.60 13.09 -0.55
N ASP A 113 -2.65 13.15 0.26
CA ASP A 113 -3.07 12.08 1.16
C ASP A 113 -4.38 11.49 0.64
N GLY A 114 -4.29 10.27 0.13
CA GLY A 114 -5.41 9.44 -0.29
C GLY A 114 -5.51 8.21 0.59
N ARG A 115 -5.17 8.31 1.88
CA ARG A 115 -5.31 7.23 2.85
C ARG A 115 -6.78 6.84 2.98
N GLU A 116 -7.02 5.55 3.20
CA GLU A 116 -8.36 5.05 3.45
C GLU A 116 -8.95 5.72 4.69
N THR A 117 -10.23 6.07 4.61
CA THR A 117 -10.95 6.66 5.75
C THR A 117 -11.87 5.64 6.39
N ALA A 118 -11.81 5.52 7.72
CA ALA A 118 -12.72 4.67 8.47
C ALA A 118 -14.18 5.13 8.26
N PRO A 119 -15.14 4.23 8.02
CA PRO A 119 -16.54 4.62 7.95
C PRO A 119 -16.98 5.27 9.27
N ALA A 120 -17.84 6.29 9.23
CA ALA A 120 -18.29 6.98 10.45
C ALA A 120 -18.95 6.06 11.51
N ALA A 121 -19.47 4.90 11.09
CA ALA A 121 -20.06 3.90 11.97
C ALA A 121 -19.01 2.99 12.66
N ALA A 122 -17.73 3.03 12.26
CA ALA A 122 -16.66 2.27 12.88
C ALA A 122 -16.15 3.02 14.12
N GLY A 123 -16.78 2.76 15.28
CA GLY A 123 -16.39 3.35 16.56
C GLY A 123 -15.20 2.65 17.25
N PRO A 124 -14.77 3.11 18.44
CA PRO A 124 -13.61 2.55 19.16
C PRO A 124 -13.71 1.05 19.48
N ALA A 125 -14.93 0.52 19.62
CA ALA A 125 -15.18 -0.89 19.90
C ALA A 125 -15.26 -1.77 18.63
N HIS A 126 -15.04 -1.21 17.42
CA HIS A 126 -15.28 -1.89 16.13
C HIS A 126 -14.50 -3.19 15.96
N PHE A 127 -13.35 -3.33 16.61
CA PHE A 127 -12.51 -4.54 16.59
C PHE A 127 -12.41 -5.24 17.94
N LEU A 128 -13.43 -5.08 18.81
CA LEU A 128 -13.53 -5.77 20.08
C LEU A 128 -14.61 -6.85 20.03
N ASN A 129 -14.38 -7.92 20.78
CA ASN A 129 -15.39 -8.90 21.15
C ASN A 129 -16.45 -8.27 22.09
N ALA A 130 -17.56 -8.97 22.29
CA ALA A 130 -18.62 -8.54 23.21
C ALA A 130 -18.15 -8.39 24.67
N ASP A 131 -17.10 -9.12 25.07
CA ASP A 131 -16.47 -9.02 26.39
C ASP A 131 -15.43 -7.88 26.49
N GLY A 132 -15.25 -7.10 25.44
CA GLY A 132 -14.29 -5.98 25.36
C GLY A 132 -12.86 -6.38 25.00
N THR A 133 -12.56 -7.67 24.80
CA THR A 133 -11.22 -8.11 24.38
C THR A 133 -10.99 -7.86 22.88
N PRO A 134 -9.76 -7.60 22.42
CA PRO A 134 -9.49 -7.44 20.99
C PRO A 134 -9.78 -8.70 20.19
N LEU A 135 -10.33 -8.55 18.98
CA LEU A 135 -10.44 -9.64 18.01
C LEU A 135 -9.06 -10.23 17.69
N LYS A 136 -9.03 -11.53 17.37
CA LYS A 136 -7.80 -12.12 16.83
C LYS A 136 -7.49 -11.47 15.49
N TRP A 137 -6.20 -11.30 15.19
CA TRP A 137 -5.76 -10.58 13.99
C TRP A 137 -6.45 -11.06 12.70
N ARG A 138 -6.60 -12.38 12.51
CA ARG A 138 -7.23 -12.95 11.30
C ARG A 138 -8.71 -12.60 11.19
N GLU A 139 -9.43 -12.55 12.30
CA GLU A 139 -10.85 -12.17 12.36
C GLU A 139 -11.02 -10.67 12.13
N ALA A 140 -10.04 -9.87 12.56
CA ALA A 140 -10.05 -8.42 12.37
C ALA A 140 -9.77 -8.00 10.93
N VAL A 141 -8.85 -8.68 10.22
CA VAL A 141 -8.37 -8.23 8.89
C VAL A 141 -9.07 -8.88 7.70
N VAL A 142 -9.74 -10.02 7.87
CA VAL A 142 -10.43 -10.72 6.77
C VAL A 142 -11.93 -10.43 6.83
N GLY A 143 -12.46 -9.83 5.76
CA GLY A 143 -13.88 -9.56 5.58
C GLY A 143 -14.21 -8.06 5.51
N GLY A 144 -15.50 -7.75 5.44
CA GLY A 144 -16.00 -6.40 5.22
C GLY A 144 -15.69 -5.42 6.35
N ARG A 145 -15.59 -5.89 7.60
CA ARG A 145 -15.27 -5.06 8.78
C ARG A 145 -13.99 -4.25 8.63
N ALA A 146 -12.97 -4.81 7.95
CA ALA A 146 -11.66 -4.21 7.76
C ALA A 146 -11.61 -3.15 6.65
N VAL A 147 -12.68 -2.98 5.89
CA VAL A 147 -12.68 -2.14 4.68
C VAL A 147 -12.96 -0.68 5.03
N GLY A 148 -11.94 0.17 4.84
CA GLY A 148 -12.08 1.62 4.79
C GLY A 148 -12.58 2.12 3.43
N VAL A 149 -12.99 3.38 3.35
CA VAL A 149 -13.31 4.04 2.07
C VAL A 149 -12.00 4.26 1.30
N PRO A 150 -11.80 3.67 0.11
CA PRO A 150 -10.55 3.78 -0.66
C PRO A 150 -10.30 5.20 -1.17
N GLY A 151 -9.04 5.67 -1.07
CA GLY A 151 -8.64 7.02 -1.47
C GLY A 151 -7.71 7.09 -2.69
N THR A 152 -7.16 5.96 -3.16
CA THR A 152 -6.18 5.95 -4.26
C THR A 152 -6.72 6.60 -5.54
N LEU A 153 -7.93 6.25 -5.98
CA LEU A 153 -8.47 6.78 -7.23
C LEU A 153 -8.69 8.30 -7.15
N HIS A 154 -9.21 8.79 -6.03
CA HIS A 154 -9.40 10.23 -5.82
C HIS A 154 -8.06 10.95 -5.83
N LEU A 155 -7.05 10.46 -5.11
CA LEU A 155 -5.70 11.04 -5.12
C LEU A 155 -5.12 11.12 -6.54
N LEU A 156 -5.20 10.03 -7.32
CA LEU A 156 -4.70 10.00 -8.70
C LEU A 156 -5.41 11.02 -9.59
N TYR A 157 -6.74 11.11 -9.47
CA TYR A 157 -7.53 12.05 -10.25
C TYR A 157 -7.26 13.51 -9.86
N THR A 158 -7.14 13.80 -8.56
CA THR A 158 -6.73 15.12 -8.07
C THR A 158 -5.35 15.52 -8.59
N ALA A 159 -4.37 14.61 -8.50
CA ALA A 159 -3.02 14.85 -9.00
C ALA A 159 -3.05 15.11 -10.51
N HIS A 160 -3.77 14.29 -11.27
CA HIS A 160 -3.93 14.43 -12.72
C HIS A 160 -4.51 15.80 -13.08
N ARG A 161 -5.63 16.17 -12.47
CA ARG A 161 -6.30 17.46 -12.71
C ARG A 161 -5.40 18.67 -12.45
N ARG A 162 -4.45 18.55 -11.52
CA ARG A 162 -3.61 19.65 -11.07
C ARG A 162 -2.27 19.72 -11.81
N PHE A 163 -1.68 18.57 -12.09
CA PHE A 163 -0.30 18.45 -12.53
C PHE A 163 -0.11 17.61 -13.79
N GLY A 164 -1.15 16.90 -14.24
CA GLY A 164 -1.13 16.10 -15.46
C GLY A 164 -1.28 16.97 -16.72
N ASN A 165 -0.71 16.49 -17.81
CA ASN A 165 -0.85 17.10 -19.14
C ASN A 165 -1.34 16.10 -20.20
N TYR A 166 -1.44 14.82 -19.85
CA TYR A 166 -1.87 13.76 -20.75
C TYR A 166 -3.38 13.53 -20.64
N PRO A 167 -4.10 13.11 -21.69
CA PRO A 167 -5.52 12.82 -21.58
C PRO A 167 -5.79 11.73 -20.53
N TRP A 168 -6.65 12.01 -19.55
CA TRP A 168 -6.97 11.12 -18.42
C TRP A 168 -7.35 9.71 -18.91
N SER A 169 -8.21 9.64 -19.93
CA SER A 169 -8.70 8.39 -20.52
C SER A 169 -7.58 7.52 -21.08
N SER A 170 -6.57 8.13 -21.71
CA SER A 170 -5.45 7.44 -22.32
C SER A 170 -4.56 6.71 -21.31
N LEU A 171 -4.57 7.12 -20.03
CA LEU A 171 -3.77 6.50 -18.97
C LEU A 171 -4.26 5.10 -18.56
N PHE A 172 -5.50 4.75 -18.91
CA PHE A 172 -6.11 3.46 -18.57
C PHE A 172 -5.81 2.36 -19.59
N GLY A 173 -5.46 2.75 -20.83
CA GLY A 173 -5.24 1.83 -21.95
C GLY A 173 -4.31 0.66 -21.61
N PRO A 174 -3.10 0.90 -21.06
CA PRO A 174 -2.16 -0.17 -20.74
C PRO A 174 -2.71 -1.22 -19.76
N ALA A 175 -3.42 -0.79 -18.72
CA ALA A 175 -3.99 -1.70 -17.73
C ALA A 175 -5.19 -2.47 -18.27
N ILE A 176 -6.03 -1.84 -19.10
CA ILE A 176 -7.16 -2.49 -19.78
C ILE A 176 -6.66 -3.57 -20.74
N ALA A 177 -5.72 -3.22 -21.64
CA ALA A 177 -5.16 -4.18 -22.59
C ALA A 177 -4.53 -5.38 -21.89
N LEU A 178 -3.69 -5.13 -20.87
CA LEU A 178 -3.03 -6.19 -20.12
C LEU A 178 -4.02 -7.09 -19.35
N ALA A 179 -5.15 -6.53 -18.88
CA ALA A 179 -6.19 -7.30 -18.22
C ALA A 179 -6.94 -8.25 -19.19
N GLU A 180 -7.05 -7.89 -20.47
CA GLU A 180 -7.75 -8.68 -21.49
C GLU A 180 -6.84 -9.70 -22.19
N GLU A 181 -5.66 -9.25 -22.58
CA GLU A 181 -4.63 -10.08 -23.21
C GLU A 181 -4.02 -11.05 -22.20
N GLY A 182 -3.93 -10.62 -20.95
CA GLY A 182 -3.36 -11.35 -19.83
C GLY A 182 -1.85 -11.17 -19.68
N PHE A 183 -1.34 -11.63 -18.55
CA PHE A 183 0.07 -11.53 -18.19
C PHE A 183 0.54 -12.78 -17.48
N LYS A 184 1.85 -12.98 -17.45
CA LYS A 184 2.46 -14.09 -16.72
C LYS A 184 2.53 -13.77 -15.24
N VAL A 185 1.94 -14.63 -14.40
CA VAL A 185 2.03 -14.52 -12.94
C VAL A 185 3.50 -14.50 -12.53
N SER A 186 3.92 -13.44 -11.83
CA SER A 186 5.30 -13.31 -11.37
C SER A 186 5.58 -14.26 -10.21
N PRO A 187 6.86 -14.62 -9.94
CA PRO A 187 7.21 -15.40 -8.74
C PRO A 187 6.71 -14.77 -7.44
N ARG A 188 6.75 -13.43 -7.35
CA ARG A 188 6.26 -12.67 -6.20
C ARG A 188 4.74 -12.80 -6.04
N LEU A 189 3.98 -12.69 -7.13
CA LEU A 189 2.52 -12.86 -7.09
C LEU A 189 2.14 -14.31 -6.76
N ALA A 190 2.80 -15.31 -7.36
CA ALA A 190 2.56 -16.72 -7.03
C ALA A 190 2.81 -17.01 -5.55
N GLY A 191 3.93 -16.52 -5.00
CA GLY A 191 4.23 -16.65 -3.57
C GLY A 191 3.21 -15.93 -2.68
N ALA A 192 2.72 -14.76 -3.10
CA ALA A 192 1.68 -14.03 -2.39
C ALA A 192 0.34 -14.79 -2.38
N ILE A 193 -0.07 -15.36 -3.51
CA ILE A 193 -1.29 -16.18 -3.63
C ILE A 193 -1.17 -17.40 -2.72
N ALA A 194 -0.08 -18.17 -2.83
CA ALA A 194 0.16 -19.36 -2.03
C ALA A 194 0.15 -19.03 -0.52
N SER A 195 0.86 -17.97 -0.11
CA SER A 195 0.86 -17.54 1.28
C SER A 195 -0.51 -17.05 1.76
N ALA A 196 -1.29 -16.38 0.90
CA ALA A 196 -2.61 -15.84 1.23
C ALA A 196 -3.74 -16.89 1.21
N SER A 197 -3.50 -18.06 0.60
CA SER A 197 -4.40 -19.22 0.56
C SER A 197 -5.13 -19.43 1.89
N ASP A 198 -4.36 -19.67 2.94
CA ASP A 198 -4.86 -20.05 4.27
C ASP A 198 -5.03 -18.82 5.16
N ARG A 199 -4.86 -17.62 4.59
CA ARG A 199 -5.09 -16.32 5.25
C ARG A 199 -6.39 -15.67 4.83
N GLY A 200 -7.25 -16.39 4.10
CA GLY A 200 -8.60 -15.95 3.76
C GLY A 200 -8.82 -15.70 2.27
N LEU A 201 -7.80 -15.78 1.41
CA LEU A 201 -7.97 -15.54 -0.02
C LEU A 201 -8.93 -16.56 -0.67
N ARG A 202 -8.99 -17.79 -0.17
CA ARG A 202 -9.92 -18.84 -0.65
C ARG A 202 -11.37 -18.65 -0.21
N ARG A 203 -11.59 -17.84 0.83
CA ARG A 203 -12.91 -17.70 1.48
C ARG A 203 -13.94 -17.11 0.52
N PHE A 204 -13.54 -16.15 -0.30
CA PHE A 204 -14.44 -15.47 -1.22
C PHE A 204 -14.45 -16.15 -2.59
N THR A 205 -15.63 -16.48 -3.10
CA THR A 205 -15.79 -17.13 -4.42
C THR A 205 -15.10 -16.35 -5.56
N PRO A 206 -15.19 -14.99 -5.64
CA PRO A 206 -14.51 -14.25 -6.70
C PRO A 206 -12.98 -14.39 -6.67
N THR A 207 -12.36 -14.32 -5.49
CA THR A 207 -10.90 -14.45 -5.36
C THR A 207 -10.46 -15.90 -5.56
N ARG A 208 -11.25 -16.87 -5.09
CA ARG A 208 -10.99 -18.30 -5.34
C ARG A 208 -10.97 -18.62 -6.84
N ARG A 209 -11.97 -18.14 -7.58
CA ARG A 209 -12.05 -18.32 -9.04
C ARG A 209 -10.93 -17.64 -9.81
N TYR A 210 -10.37 -16.56 -9.27
CA TYR A 210 -9.38 -15.76 -9.97
C TYR A 210 -7.93 -16.18 -9.68
N PHE A 211 -7.64 -16.66 -8.46
CA PHE A 211 -6.27 -16.92 -8.01
C PHE A 211 -5.93 -18.40 -7.79
N PHE A 212 -6.85 -19.32 -8.07
CA PHE A 212 -6.62 -20.76 -7.88
C PHE A 212 -7.04 -21.54 -9.12
N THR A 213 -6.42 -22.71 -9.32
CA THR A 213 -6.79 -23.68 -10.36
C THR A 213 -8.14 -24.33 -10.03
N GLU A 214 -8.69 -25.10 -10.98
CA GLU A 214 -9.91 -25.87 -10.77
C GLU A 214 -9.75 -26.92 -9.65
N ASP A 215 -8.57 -27.53 -9.54
CA ASP A 215 -8.19 -28.44 -8.46
C ASP A 215 -8.02 -27.73 -7.11
N GLY A 216 -8.04 -26.40 -7.12
CA GLY A 216 -7.89 -25.57 -5.95
C GLY A 216 -6.45 -25.25 -5.61
N ASP A 217 -5.46 -25.47 -6.46
CA ASP A 217 -4.08 -25.08 -6.18
C ASP A 217 -3.85 -23.58 -6.41
N PRO A 218 -2.99 -22.89 -5.63
CA PRO A 218 -2.63 -21.51 -5.91
C PRO A 218 -1.97 -21.39 -7.28
N LEU A 219 -2.32 -20.36 -8.06
CA LEU A 219 -1.74 -20.19 -9.40
C LEU A 219 -0.20 -20.08 -9.35
N PRO A 220 0.54 -20.91 -10.14
CA PRO A 220 1.99 -20.90 -10.12
C PRO A 220 2.58 -19.74 -10.92
N ALA A 221 3.86 -19.43 -10.70
CA ALA A 221 4.60 -18.48 -11.51
C ALA A 221 4.61 -18.95 -12.99
N GLY A 222 4.49 -18.00 -13.92
CA GLY A 222 4.40 -18.28 -15.35
C GLY A 222 2.99 -18.66 -15.84
N HIS A 223 2.01 -18.86 -14.95
CA HIS A 223 0.61 -19.01 -15.34
C HIS A 223 0.12 -17.77 -16.11
N HIS A 224 -0.66 -17.96 -17.17
CA HIS A 224 -1.19 -16.86 -17.97
C HIS A 224 -2.54 -16.38 -17.41
N LEU A 225 -2.52 -15.28 -16.67
CA LEU A 225 -3.69 -14.78 -15.95
C LEU A 225 -4.36 -13.62 -16.71
N LYS A 226 -5.69 -13.70 -16.85
CA LYS A 226 -6.54 -12.66 -17.47
C LYS A 226 -7.59 -12.17 -16.49
N ASN A 227 -7.92 -10.89 -16.54
CA ASN A 227 -8.98 -10.29 -15.73
C ASN A 227 -9.93 -9.38 -16.56
N PRO A 228 -10.74 -9.96 -17.44
CA PRO A 228 -11.69 -9.19 -18.25
C PRO A 228 -12.74 -8.46 -17.39
N ALA A 229 -13.03 -8.94 -16.18
CA ALA A 229 -13.90 -8.24 -15.23
C ALA A 229 -13.27 -6.92 -14.76
N PHE A 230 -11.97 -6.92 -14.44
CA PHE A 230 -11.23 -5.72 -14.10
C PHE A 230 -11.12 -4.74 -15.28
N ALA A 231 -10.90 -5.24 -16.50
CA ALA A 231 -10.94 -4.40 -17.70
C ALA A 231 -12.28 -3.67 -17.85
N ARG A 232 -13.41 -4.38 -17.65
CA ARG A 232 -14.75 -3.77 -17.66
C ARG A 232 -14.93 -2.73 -16.56
N THR A 233 -14.40 -2.95 -15.36
CA THR A 233 -14.42 -1.94 -14.28
C THR A 233 -13.63 -0.69 -14.70
N LEU A 234 -12.41 -0.87 -15.22
CA LEU A 234 -11.57 0.26 -15.62
C LEU A 234 -12.19 1.07 -16.76
N ARG A 235 -12.90 0.45 -17.71
CA ARG A 235 -13.57 1.16 -18.81
C ARG A 235 -14.67 2.13 -18.37
N GLN A 236 -15.24 1.97 -17.17
CA GLN A 236 -16.30 2.86 -16.72
C GLN A 236 -15.77 4.22 -16.28
N ILE A 237 -14.50 4.32 -15.89
CA ILE A 237 -13.89 5.48 -15.21
C ILE A 237 -13.45 6.61 -16.18
N PRO A 238 -12.74 6.35 -17.31
CA PRO A 238 -12.17 7.36 -18.20
C PRO A 238 -13.06 8.56 -18.53
N ASP A 239 -14.31 8.32 -18.90
CA ASP A 239 -15.17 9.38 -19.45
C ASP A 239 -15.96 10.14 -18.38
N GLN A 240 -16.00 9.61 -17.15
CA GLN A 240 -16.82 10.14 -16.06
C GLN A 240 -15.96 10.52 -14.82
N GLY A 241 -14.63 10.54 -14.99
CA GLY A 241 -13.70 10.73 -13.89
C GLY A 241 -13.90 9.68 -12.80
N ILE A 242 -13.92 10.10 -11.53
CA ILE A 242 -14.06 9.19 -10.39
C ILE A 242 -15.52 8.87 -10.01
N GLY A 243 -16.49 9.50 -10.68
CA GLY A 243 -17.92 9.36 -10.41
C GLY A 243 -18.41 7.90 -10.38
N PRO A 244 -18.08 7.05 -11.36
CA PRO A 244 -18.49 5.64 -11.39
C PRO A 244 -18.03 4.84 -10.16
N PHE A 245 -16.85 5.18 -9.62
CA PHE A 245 -16.27 4.51 -8.46
C PHE A 245 -16.93 4.95 -7.14
N TYR A 246 -17.19 6.24 -6.96
CA TYR A 246 -17.71 6.77 -5.70
C TYR A 246 -19.23 6.98 -5.66
N SER A 247 -19.85 7.24 -6.80
CA SER A 247 -21.29 7.55 -6.93
C SER A 247 -22.04 6.64 -7.91
N GLY A 248 -21.34 5.75 -8.60
CA GLY A 248 -21.91 4.83 -9.58
C GLY A 248 -21.98 3.38 -9.12
N GLU A 249 -22.19 2.50 -10.09
CA GLU A 249 -22.42 1.08 -9.87
C GLU A 249 -21.23 0.38 -9.18
N ILE A 250 -19.99 0.76 -9.51
CA ILE A 250 -18.79 0.17 -8.90
C ILE A 250 -18.84 0.36 -7.39
N GLY A 251 -19.05 1.60 -6.94
CA GLY A 251 -19.14 1.93 -5.51
C GLY A 251 -20.28 1.19 -4.83
N SER A 252 -21.46 1.17 -5.45
CA SER A 252 -22.61 0.45 -4.90
C SER A 252 -22.34 -1.04 -4.73
N ARG A 253 -21.76 -1.70 -5.73
CA ARG A 253 -21.43 -3.13 -5.65
C ARG A 253 -20.36 -3.42 -4.60
N ILE A 254 -19.39 -2.52 -4.40
CA ILE A 254 -18.40 -2.67 -3.33
C ILE A 254 -19.09 -2.59 -1.97
N VAL A 255 -19.90 -1.55 -1.72
CA VAL A 255 -20.62 -1.37 -0.47
C VAL A 255 -21.51 -2.57 -0.17
N ASP A 256 -22.27 -3.05 -1.17
CA ASP A 256 -23.15 -4.20 -1.00
C ASP A 256 -22.36 -5.48 -0.67
N THR A 257 -21.23 -5.72 -1.36
CA THR A 257 -20.35 -6.86 -1.08
C THR A 257 -19.78 -6.80 0.34
N VAL A 258 -19.31 -5.61 0.77
CA VAL A 258 -18.73 -5.41 2.11
C VAL A 258 -19.74 -5.62 3.21
N ARG A 259 -20.99 -5.15 3.03
CA ARG A 259 -22.06 -5.26 4.03
C ARG A 259 -22.69 -6.65 4.09
N SER A 260 -22.73 -7.37 2.97
CA SER A 260 -23.34 -8.71 2.88
C SER A 260 -22.41 -9.85 3.27
N GLU A 261 -21.18 -9.55 3.67
CA GLU A 261 -20.22 -10.53 4.18
C GLU A 261 -20.75 -11.14 5.50
N THR A 262 -20.83 -12.47 5.58
CA THR A 262 -21.56 -13.15 6.65
C THR A 262 -20.84 -13.17 7.99
N ASP A 263 -19.52 -13.39 8.00
CA ASP A 263 -18.79 -13.64 9.26
C ASP A 263 -18.15 -12.37 9.82
N SER A 264 -17.97 -11.34 8.98
CA SER A 264 -17.34 -10.07 9.30
C SER A 264 -17.94 -8.94 8.43
N PRO A 265 -19.24 -8.64 8.58
CA PRO A 265 -19.90 -7.59 7.80
C PRO A 265 -19.26 -6.23 8.06
N GLY A 266 -19.07 -5.45 7.00
CA GLY A 266 -18.61 -4.08 7.10
C GLY A 266 -19.73 -3.11 7.44
N VAL A 267 -19.36 -2.00 8.06
CA VAL A 267 -20.29 -0.94 8.50
C VAL A 267 -20.36 0.23 7.53
N ILE A 268 -19.66 0.15 6.40
CA ILE A 268 -19.68 1.17 5.34
C ILE A 268 -21.10 1.29 4.76
N THR A 269 -21.53 2.50 4.42
CA THR A 269 -22.83 2.77 3.81
C THR A 269 -22.65 3.41 2.44
N HIS A 270 -23.66 3.33 1.57
CA HIS A 270 -23.66 4.04 0.28
C HIS A 270 -23.45 5.54 0.47
N ARG A 271 -24.04 6.12 1.52
CA ARG A 271 -23.86 7.53 1.88
C ARG A 271 -22.41 7.82 2.25
N THR A 272 -21.85 7.06 3.20
CA THR A 272 -20.46 7.24 3.66
C THR A 272 -19.47 7.05 2.52
N TRP A 273 -19.66 6.04 1.67
CA TRP A 273 -18.83 5.80 0.49
C TRP A 273 -18.80 7.01 -0.44
N ARG A 274 -19.97 7.56 -0.77
CA ARG A 274 -20.10 8.77 -1.60
C ARG A 274 -19.47 9.99 -0.93
N THR A 275 -19.88 10.32 0.30
CA THR A 275 -19.47 11.56 0.97
C THR A 275 -17.99 11.57 1.27
N THR A 276 -17.45 10.48 1.81
CA THR A 276 -16.04 10.37 2.16
C THR A 276 -15.18 10.18 0.91
N GLY A 277 -15.63 9.36 -0.04
CA GLY A 277 -14.91 9.13 -1.29
C GLY A 277 -14.79 10.38 -2.16
N LEU A 278 -15.76 11.30 -2.07
CA LEU A 278 -15.72 12.60 -2.73
C LEU A 278 -15.24 13.75 -1.82
N SER A 279 -14.96 13.48 -0.54
CA SER A 279 -14.35 14.48 0.34
C SER A 279 -12.98 14.84 -0.23
N SER A 280 -12.68 16.13 -0.31
CA SER A 280 -11.54 16.64 -1.05
C SER A 280 -10.23 16.01 -0.60
N VAL A 281 -9.57 15.27 -1.48
CA VAL A 281 -8.12 15.11 -1.43
C VAL A 281 -7.56 16.40 -2.01
N SER A 282 -7.09 17.30 -1.15
CA SER A 282 -6.48 18.56 -1.57
C SER A 282 -4.97 18.40 -1.56
N PRO A 283 -4.26 18.75 -2.65
CA PRO A 283 -2.80 18.86 -2.59
C PRO A 283 -2.45 19.91 -1.53
N SER A 284 -1.78 19.48 -0.47
CA SER A 284 -1.25 20.39 0.54
C SER A 284 0.21 20.67 0.24
N VAL A 285 0.60 21.93 0.40
CA VAL A 285 2.01 22.28 0.61
C VAL A 285 2.29 22.00 2.08
N SER A 286 2.38 20.71 2.44
CA SER A 286 2.72 20.37 3.81
C SER A 286 4.20 20.62 4.03
N PRO A 287 4.60 21.24 5.16
CA PRO A 287 5.99 21.19 5.58
C PRO A 287 6.27 19.73 5.90
N ILE A 288 6.80 18.99 4.94
CA ILE A 288 7.21 17.62 5.22
C ILE A 288 8.27 17.72 6.31
N VAL A 289 8.18 16.87 7.34
CA VAL A 289 9.23 16.75 8.37
C VAL A 289 10.57 16.60 7.66
N ALA A 290 11.34 17.67 7.67
CA ALA A 290 12.54 17.86 6.89
C ALA A 290 13.71 17.83 7.85
N THR A 291 14.44 16.73 7.90
CA THR A 291 15.67 16.63 8.68
C THR A 291 16.86 16.83 7.75
N ARG A 292 17.93 17.46 8.25
CA ARG A 292 19.20 17.50 7.54
C ARG A 292 19.96 16.22 7.85
N CYS A 293 20.40 15.53 6.82
CA CYS A 293 21.32 14.40 6.94
C CYS A 293 22.46 14.61 5.94
N ALA A 294 23.71 14.64 6.43
CA ALA A 294 24.94 14.68 5.63
C ALA A 294 24.96 15.74 4.49
N GLY A 295 24.52 16.98 4.75
CA GLY A 295 24.60 18.07 3.78
C GLY A 295 23.46 18.15 2.76
N TRP A 296 22.53 17.18 2.75
CA TRP A 296 21.30 17.27 1.97
C TRP A 296 20.29 18.18 2.68
N VAL A 297 19.92 19.29 2.03
CA VAL A 297 18.90 20.23 2.50
C VAL A 297 17.55 19.88 1.91
N ARG A 298 16.54 19.85 2.78
CA ARG A 298 15.12 19.90 2.45
C ARG A 298 14.59 21.24 2.98
N ARG A 299 13.99 22.09 2.13
CA ARG A 299 13.53 23.43 2.55
C ARG A 299 12.25 23.34 3.37
N VAL A 300 12.25 24.07 4.49
CA VAL A 300 11.08 24.61 5.20
C VAL A 300 11.25 26.13 5.21
N PRO A 301 10.25 26.93 4.80
CA PRO A 301 10.09 28.30 5.29
C PRO A 301 8.85 28.45 6.20
N GLU A 302 9.15 28.93 7.40
CA GLU A 302 8.40 29.53 8.54
C GLU A 302 6.86 29.50 8.63
N ALA A 303 6.34 29.03 9.76
CA ALA A 303 6.07 29.86 10.96
C ALA A 303 6.29 29.04 12.25
#